data_AF-A0A5K1AK22-F1
#
_entry.id   AF-A0A5K1AK22-F1
#
_cell.length_a   1.000
_cell.length_b   1.000
_cell.length_c   1.000
_cell.angle_alpha   90.00
_cell.angle_beta   90.00
_cell.angle_gamma   90.00
#
_symmetry.space_group_name_H-M   'P 1'
#
loop_
_entity.id
_entity.type
_entity.pdbx_description
1 polymer ?
#
loop_
_entity_poly.entity_id
_entity_poly.type
_entity_poly.pdbx_seq_one_letter_code
_entity_poly.pdbx_strand_id
1 'polypeptide(L)'
;MLKRIEKVRDALIHMVFSRKWSFYHVEDETKAQSIKNLIVENKWWNKIAYFLDFTEPIWCMLRTIDKDEHMLHKVYTMWKDMVEQIQHI
;
A
#
# COMPACT_ATOMS: atom_id res chain seq x y z
N MET A 1 6.95 -2.15 -0.71
CA MET A 1 6.75 -1.66 -2.09
C MET A 1 5.45 -0.89 -2.26
N LEU A 2 4.31 -1.40 -1.77
CA LEU A 2 2.99 -0.74 -1.92
C LEU A 2 2.92 0.69 -1.32
N LYS A 3 3.47 0.90 -0.12
CA LYS A 3 3.63 2.24 0.51
C LYS A 3 4.42 3.23 -0.35
N ARG A 4 5.32 2.75 -1.22
CA ARG A 4 6.04 3.60 -2.17
C ARG A 4 5.19 3.95 -3.38
N ILE A 5 4.37 3.00 -3.86
CA ILE A 5 3.43 3.20 -4.96
C ILE A 5 2.37 4.24 -4.59
N GLU A 6 1.80 4.13 -3.38
CA GLU A 6 0.87 5.12 -2.85
C GLU A 6 1.49 6.54 -2.81
N LYS A 7 2.73 6.66 -2.33
CA LYS A 7 3.46 7.95 -2.28
C LYS A 7 3.67 8.60 -3.64
N VAL A 8 3.70 7.82 -4.72
CA VAL A 8 3.87 8.34 -6.09
C VAL A 8 2.57 8.32 -6.89
N ARG A 9 1.41 8.16 -6.22
CA ARG A 9 0.07 8.13 -6.85
C ARG A 9 -0.14 9.29 -7.81
N ASP A 10 0.09 10.52 -7.37
CA ASP A 10 -0.16 11.71 -8.21
C ASP A 10 0.77 11.75 -9.42
N ALA A 11 2.04 11.38 -9.24
CA ALA A 11 2.99 11.27 -10.35
C ALA A 11 2.56 10.20 -11.37
N LEU A 12 2.05 9.06 -10.90
CA LEU A 12 1.51 8.00 -11.76
C LEU A 12 0.26 8.46 -12.52
N ILE A 13 -0.64 9.18 -11.85
CA ILE A 13 -1.83 9.77 -12.47
C ILE A 13 -1.41 10.76 -13.56
N HIS A 14 -0.52 11.71 -13.25
CA HIS A 14 0.01 12.65 -14.23
C HIS A 14 0.70 11.97 -15.41
N MET A 15 1.41 10.87 -15.18
CA MET A 15 2.06 10.09 -16.23
C MET A 15 1.04 9.51 -17.22
N VAL A 16 -0.04 8.88 -16.75
CA VAL A 16 -1.03 8.25 -17.65
C VAL A 16 -1.93 9.26 -18.38
N PHE A 17 -1.99 10.50 -17.89
CA PHE A 17 -2.65 11.63 -18.54
C PHE A 17 -1.71 12.45 -19.44
N SER A 18 -0.40 12.20 -19.42
CA SER A 18 0.57 12.91 -20.25
C SER A 18 0.43 12.56 -21.72
N ARG A 19 0.68 13.54 -22.61
CA ARG A 19 0.80 13.30 -24.07
C ARG A 19 1.90 12.30 -24.41
N LYS A 20 2.89 12.14 -23.52
CA LYS A 20 4.01 11.19 -23.66
C LYS A 20 3.63 9.76 -23.26
N TRP A 21 2.41 9.51 -22.79
CA TRP A 21 1.93 8.16 -22.46
C TRP A 21 2.04 7.20 -23.65
N SER A 22 1.92 7.72 -24.87
CA SER A 22 2.05 6.95 -26.11
C SER A 22 3.38 6.21 -26.27
N PHE A 23 4.43 6.69 -25.61
CA PHE A 23 5.73 6.02 -25.59
C PHE A 23 5.70 4.68 -24.83
N TYR A 24 4.81 4.52 -23.84
CA TYR A 24 4.79 3.38 -22.93
C TYR A 24 3.90 2.23 -23.39
N HIS A 25 3.10 2.41 -24.45
CA HIS A 25 2.17 1.39 -24.95
C HIS A 25 2.52 0.88 -26.35
N VAL A 26 3.74 1.16 -26.83
CA VAL A 26 4.23 0.74 -28.15
C VAL A 26 4.36 -0.78 -28.26
N GLU A 27 4.71 -1.46 -27.16
CA GLU A 27 4.91 -2.91 -27.15
C GLU A 27 3.63 -3.71 -26.85
N ASP A 28 2.77 -3.20 -25.97
CA ASP A 28 1.51 -3.87 -25.57
C ASP A 28 0.46 -2.83 -25.16
N GLU A 29 -0.42 -2.51 -26.11
CA GLU A 29 -1.50 -1.56 -25.92
C GLU A 29 -2.55 -2.06 -24.90
N THR A 30 -2.81 -3.36 -24.89
CA THR A 30 -3.84 -3.97 -24.01
C THR A 30 -3.41 -3.88 -22.54
N LYS A 31 -2.14 -4.20 -22.27
CA LYS A 31 -1.56 -4.11 -20.94
C LYS A 31 -1.44 -2.66 -20.48
N ALA A 32 -1.02 -1.75 -21.36
CA ALA A 32 -0.94 -0.34 -21.02
C ALA A 32 -2.32 0.26 -20.70
N GLN A 33 -3.35 -0.09 -21.47
CA GLN A 33 -4.71 0.36 -21.20
C GLN A 33 -5.24 -0.18 -19.86
N SER A 34 -4.90 -1.43 -19.53
CA SER A 34 -5.24 -2.03 -18.24
C SER A 34 -4.57 -1.31 -17.07
N ILE A 35 -3.28 -0.98 -17.18
CA ILE A 35 -2.54 -0.20 -16.19
C ILE A 35 -3.12 1.20 -16.04
N LYS A 36 -3.45 1.86 -17.15
CA LYS A 36 -4.07 3.18 -17.14
C LYS A 36 -5.42 3.17 -16.42
N ASN A 37 -6.28 2.21 -16.73
CA ASN A 37 -7.58 2.07 -16.07
C ASN A 37 -7.41 1.87 -14.56
N LEU A 38 -6.45 1.02 -14.16
CA LEU A 38 -6.14 0.75 -12.76
C LEU A 38 -5.66 2.00 -12.00
N ILE A 39 -4.73 2.76 -12.59
CA ILE A 39 -4.14 3.97 -11.99
C ILE A 39 -5.18 5.10 -11.86
N VAL A 40 -6.15 5.19 -12.76
CA VAL A 40 -7.20 6.22 -12.70
C VAL A 40 -8.36 5.81 -11.77
N GLU A 41 -8.52 4.52 -11.48
CA GLU A 41 -9.59 4.01 -10.63
C GLU A 41 -9.40 4.38 -9.15
N ASN A 42 -10.19 5.33 -8.65
CA ASN A 42 -10.17 5.70 -7.23
C ASN A 42 -10.46 4.54 -6.27
N LYS A 43 -11.34 3.60 -6.66
CA LYS A 43 -11.67 2.42 -5.85
C LYS A 43 -10.45 1.51 -5.65
N TRP A 44 -9.56 1.43 -6.64
CA TRP A 44 -8.31 0.68 -6.51
C TRP A 44 -7.37 1.32 -5.48
N TRP A 45 -7.21 2.66 -5.54
CA TRP A 45 -6.42 3.39 -4.54
C TRP A 45 -6.99 3.28 -3.13
N ASN A 46 -8.32 3.32 -2.96
CA ASN A 46 -8.95 3.12 -1.66
C ASN A 46 -8.67 1.73 -1.08
N LYS A 47 -8.62 0.69 -1.92
CA LYS A 47 -8.20 -0.66 -1.49
C LYS A 47 -6.75 -0.70 -1.05
N ILE A 48 -5.86 0.03 -1.74
CA ILE A 48 -4.45 0.14 -1.34
C ILE A 48 -4.33 0.85 0.02
N ALA A 49 -5.01 1.98 0.19
CA ALA A 49 -5.01 2.72 1.44
C ALA A 49 -5.50 1.84 2.60
N TYR A 50 -6.68 1.21 2.43
CA TYR A 50 -7.20 0.26 3.41
C TYR A 50 -6.22 -0.88 3.73
N PHE A 51 -5.59 -1.48 2.71
CA PHE A 51 -4.62 -2.55 2.93
C PHE A 51 -3.39 -2.07 3.70
N LEU A 52 -2.89 -0.86 3.42
CA LEU A 52 -1.78 -0.27 4.14
C LEU A 52 -2.16 0.02 5.59
N ASP A 53 -3.30 0.67 5.82
CA ASP A 53 -3.80 0.96 7.16
C ASP A 53 -3.99 -0.33 7.96
N PHE A 54 -4.61 -1.35 7.37
CA PHE A 54 -4.84 -2.65 8.01
C PHE A 54 -3.54 -3.37 8.38
N THR A 55 -2.52 -3.29 7.52
CA THR A 55 -1.25 -4.02 7.73
C THR A 55 -0.24 -3.26 8.58
N GLU A 56 -0.37 -1.93 8.73
CA GLU A 56 0.59 -1.11 9.48
C GLU A 56 0.69 -1.52 10.97
N PRO A 57 -0.41 -1.73 11.73
CA PRO A 57 -0.31 -2.19 13.11
C PRO A 57 0.39 -3.55 13.24
N ILE A 58 0.10 -4.48 12.33
CA ILE A 58 0.71 -5.82 12.30
C ILE A 58 2.21 -5.70 12.07
N TRP A 59 2.61 -4.92 11.07
CA TRP A 59 4.00 -4.70 10.73
C TRP A 59 4.76 -4.03 11.88
N CYS A 60 4.18 -3.01 12.52
CA CYS A 60 4.75 -2.32 13.67
C CYS A 60 4.96 -3.24 14.89
N MET A 61 3.97 -4.10 15.19
CA MET A 61 4.10 -5.10 16.26
C MET A 61 5.24 -6.07 15.98
N LEU A 62 5.27 -6.67 14.78
CA LEU A 62 6.32 -7.63 14.40
C LEU A 62 7.71 -7.02 14.47
N ARG A 63 7.89 -5.78 13.96
CA ARG A 63 9.18 -5.06 14.02
C ARG A 63 9.66 -4.77 15.43
N THR A 64 8.74 -4.66 16.39
CA THR A 64 9.09 -4.41 17.78
C THR A 64 9.45 -5.70 18.51
N ILE A 65 8.80 -6.82 18.16
CA ILE A 65 9.08 -8.14 18.72
C ILE A 65 10.39 -8.72 18.17
N ASP A 66 10.74 -8.42 16.93
CA ASP A 66 11.97 -8.84 16.24
C ASP A 66 13.26 -8.19 16.79
N LYS A 67 13.19 -7.50 17.94
CA LYS A 67 14.36 -6.97 18.63
C LYS A 67 14.94 -8.06 19.54
N ASP A 68 16.27 -8.12 19.65
CA ASP A 68 17.00 -9.02 20.56
C ASP A 68 16.87 -8.61 22.05
N GLU A 69 15.67 -8.23 22.49
CA GLU A 69 15.35 -7.82 23.85
C GLU A 69 14.33 -8.79 24.46
N HIS A 70 14.28 -8.88 25.79
CA HIS A 70 13.32 -9.72 26.50
C HIS A 70 11.88 -9.16 26.41
N MET A 71 11.21 -9.39 25.28
CA MET A 71 9.91 -8.80 24.93
C MET A 71 8.72 -9.74 25.15
N LEU A 72 8.92 -11.01 25.53
CA LEU A 72 7.85 -12.02 25.60
C LEU A 72 6.66 -11.57 26.46
N HIS A 73 6.93 -10.95 27.62
CA HIS A 73 5.90 -10.45 28.54
C HIS A 73 5.05 -9.31 27.96
N LYS A 74 5.51 -8.64 26.89
CA LYS A 74 4.80 -7.54 26.22
C LYS A 74 4.00 -8.00 25.01
N VAL A 75 4.28 -9.20 24.47
CA VAL A 75 3.67 -9.69 23.22
C VAL A 75 2.14 -9.70 23.31
N TYR A 76 1.58 -10.13 24.44
CA TYR A 76 0.13 -10.18 24.62
C TYR A 76 -0.52 -8.80 24.58
N THR A 77 0.07 -7.83 25.28
CA THR A 77 -0.41 -6.43 25.27
C THR A 77 -0.32 -5.85 23.87
N MET A 78 0.81 -6.02 23.20
CA MET A 78 1.01 -5.52 21.84
C MET A 78 0.04 -6.15 20.81
N TRP A 79 -0.23 -7.44 20.95
CA TRP A 79 -1.23 -8.12 20.13
C TRP A 79 -2.63 -7.55 20.35
N LYS A 80 -3.02 -7.33 21.61
CA LYS A 80 -4.31 -6.72 21.95
C LYS A 80 -4.44 -5.32 21.35
N ASP A 81 -3.43 -4.48 21.54
CA ASP A 81 -3.41 -3.10 21.02
C ASP A 81 -3.43 -3.07 19.48
N MET A 82 -2.75 -4.02 18.83
CA MET A 82 -2.78 -4.19 17.37
C MET A 82 -4.19 -4.57 16.89
N VAL A 83 -4.87 -5.50 17.57
CA VAL A 83 -6.25 -5.89 17.22
C VAL A 83 -7.22 -4.72 17.40
N GLU A 84 -7.07 -3.96 18.48
CA GLU A 84 -7.89 -2.75 18.73
C GLU A 84 -7.69 -1.71 17.62
N GLN A 85 -6.44 -1.42 17.24
CA GLN A 85 -6.14 -0.53 16.11
C GLN A 85 -6.81 -1.00 14.81
N ILE A 86 -6.75 -2.30 14.50
CA ILE A 86 -7.36 -2.87 13.29
C ILE A 86 -8.89 -2.76 13.30
N GLN A 87 -9.53 -2.92 14.47
CA GLN A 87 -10.99 -2.80 14.60
C GLN A 87 -11.51 -1.38 14.35
N HIS A 88 -10.64 -0.37 14.43
CA HIS A 88 -10.98 1.03 14.24
C HIS A 88 -10.65 1.58 12.84
N ILE A 89 -10.23 0.71 11.91
CA ILE A 89 -10.00 1.02 10.49
C ILE A 89 -11.29 0.78 9.68
#